data_AF-A0A4P9W3G7-F1
#
_entry.id   AF-A0A4P9W3G7-F1
#
_cell.length_a   1.000
_cell.length_b   1.000
_cell.length_c   1.000
_cell.angle_alpha   90.00
_cell.angle_beta   90.00
_cell.angle_gamma   90.00
#
_symmetry.space_group_name_H-M   'P 1'
#
loop_
_entity.id
_entity.type
_entity.pdbx_description
1 polymer ?
#
loop_
_entity_poly.entity_id
_entity_poly.type
_entity_poly.pdbx_seq_one_letter_code
_entity_poly.pdbx_strand_id
1 'polypeptide(L)'
;YGLGSATGAIYQDTVRIGGISSPGQVFIAASSMNNVQPANVDGLLGLGFSALSWANSKVSGSLKGKSSFIENVNSNPSVRPANFQPAFGLFLEHTKSSDPNLVTSNGGELAIGSNVGNPARYAGQLNWASVPNTNAWWIISLNGVSWSPRSGQGASTLVSGSGYTAIVDSGGLGGGGIFGRVGGVFGYGGRNTDFGSAAGTSLITVDLKTAQTLNNALGAYGTGIPGLWGVNCQQIAQSSVVIHFNINGVDYPLTGADLVVPTYATQPSVCYAPFQVLNGADTTKSFILGEVFLRKYYSVYDYNYQNGKANPRVGFALAV
;
A
#
# COMPACT_ATOMS: atom_id res chain seq x y z
N TYR A 1 -7.48 11.89 7.40
CA TYR A 1 -7.09 11.29 6.11
C TYR A 1 -7.17 12.38 5.06
N GLY A 2 -6.65 12.14 3.87
CA GLY A 2 -6.56 13.16 2.84
C GLY A 2 -7.87 13.56 2.17
N LEU A 3 -8.83 12.63 2.10
CA LEU A 3 -10.16 12.89 1.53
C LEU A 3 -11.27 12.91 2.60
N GLY A 4 -10.90 12.75 3.87
CA GLY A 4 -11.85 12.46 4.93
C GLY A 4 -11.26 12.49 6.34
N SER A 5 -12.13 12.35 7.34
CA SER A 5 -11.76 12.34 8.75
C SER A 5 -12.58 11.34 9.55
N ALA A 6 -11.98 10.83 10.62
CA ALA A 6 -12.68 10.05 11.63
C ALA A 6 -12.40 10.68 12.99
N THR A 7 -13.42 10.73 13.84
CA THR A 7 -13.30 11.16 15.24
C THR A 7 -13.94 10.13 16.14
N GLY A 8 -13.41 10.00 17.35
CA GLY A 8 -13.88 8.99 18.29
C GLY A 8 -13.07 8.99 19.57
N ALA A 9 -13.53 8.17 20.52
CA ALA A 9 -12.82 7.94 21.77
C ALA A 9 -11.80 6.81 21.62
N ILE A 10 -10.77 6.85 22.47
CA ILE A 10 -9.74 5.82 22.53
C ILE A 10 -10.20 4.75 23.51
N TYR A 11 -10.14 3.49 23.08
CA TYR A 11 -10.44 2.33 23.90
C TYR A 11 -9.26 1.36 23.93
N GLN A 12 -9.31 0.46 24.90
CA GLN A 12 -8.38 -0.64 25.06
C GLN A 12 -9.20 -1.92 25.29
N ASP A 13 -8.97 -2.92 24.45
CA ASP A 13 -9.62 -4.23 24.58
C ASP A 13 -8.74 -5.34 23.95
N THR A 14 -9.20 -6.58 23.95
CA THR A 14 -8.56 -7.67 23.24
C THR A 14 -9.05 -7.71 21.79
N VAL A 15 -8.11 -7.50 20.85
CA VAL A 15 -8.38 -7.64 19.41
C VAL A 15 -7.85 -8.99 18.94
N ARG A 16 -8.60 -9.67 18.06
CA ARG A 16 -8.21 -10.96 17.50
C ARG A 16 -8.15 -10.89 15.97
N ILE A 17 -7.04 -11.31 15.38
CA ILE A 17 -6.83 -11.33 13.91
C ILE A 17 -6.16 -12.64 13.55
N GLY A 18 -6.73 -13.39 12.59
CA GLY A 18 -6.11 -14.62 12.09
C GLY A 18 -5.78 -15.66 13.17
N GLY A 19 -6.59 -15.74 14.23
CA GLY A 19 -6.34 -16.62 15.39
C GLY A 19 -5.35 -16.07 16.43
N ILE A 20 -4.71 -14.93 16.20
CA ILE A 20 -3.80 -14.28 17.13
C ILE A 20 -4.58 -13.32 18.03
N SER A 21 -4.36 -13.38 19.35
CA SER A 21 -4.97 -12.48 20.32
C SER A 21 -3.99 -11.38 20.77
N SER A 22 -4.43 -10.13 20.69
CA SER A 22 -3.72 -8.94 21.14
C SER A 22 -4.49 -8.30 22.30
N PRO A 23 -4.24 -8.72 23.55
CA PRO A 23 -4.86 -8.11 24.72
C PRO A 23 -4.32 -6.70 24.94
N GLY A 24 -5.18 -5.81 25.45
CA GLY A 24 -4.80 -4.42 25.69
C GLY A 24 -4.46 -3.65 24.41
N GLN A 25 -5.01 -4.08 23.27
CA GLN A 25 -4.88 -3.38 22.00
C GLN A 25 -5.54 -2.01 22.11
N VAL A 26 -4.78 -0.96 21.82
CA VAL A 26 -5.30 0.41 21.77
C VAL A 26 -5.89 0.66 20.38
N PHE A 27 -7.12 1.17 20.32
CA PHE A 27 -7.79 1.54 19.08
C PHE A 27 -8.73 2.74 19.28
N ILE A 28 -9.20 3.33 18.19
CA ILE A 28 -10.17 4.43 18.19
C ILE A 28 -11.53 3.83 17.81
N ALA A 29 -12.52 3.94 18.68
CA ALA A 29 -13.90 3.65 18.29
C ALA A 29 -14.48 4.92 17.67
N ALA A 30 -14.56 4.95 16.34
CA ALA A 30 -15.04 6.11 15.61
C ALA A 30 -16.53 6.35 15.89
N SER A 31 -16.87 7.55 16.38
CA SER A 31 -18.25 8.01 16.54
C SER A 31 -18.72 8.84 15.35
N SER A 32 -17.79 9.29 14.50
CA SER A 32 -18.07 9.95 13.23
C SER A 32 -17.00 9.59 12.21
N MET A 33 -17.44 9.31 10.99
CA MET A 33 -16.60 8.96 9.85
C MET A 33 -17.09 9.74 8.64
N ASN A 34 -16.18 10.46 8.00
CA ASN A 34 -16.45 11.22 6.79
C ASN A 34 -15.42 10.78 5.73
N ASN A 35 -15.84 9.99 4.75
CA ASN A 35 -15.05 9.62 3.58
C ASN A 35 -13.64 9.05 3.89
N VAL A 36 -13.56 8.18 4.90
CA VAL A 36 -12.31 7.51 5.32
C VAL A 36 -12.21 6.05 4.89
N GLN A 37 -13.32 5.44 4.54
CA GLN A 37 -13.42 4.03 4.19
C GLN A 37 -14.59 3.79 3.21
N PRO A 38 -14.54 2.74 2.39
CA PRO A 38 -15.65 2.34 1.54
C PRO A 38 -16.89 1.95 2.36
N ALA A 39 -18.07 2.01 1.75
CA ALA A 39 -19.34 1.67 2.43
C ALA A 39 -19.42 0.21 2.91
N ASN A 40 -18.63 -0.69 2.31
CA ASN A 40 -18.56 -2.11 2.68
C ASN A 40 -17.44 -2.44 3.69
N VAL A 41 -16.84 -1.42 4.31
CA VAL A 41 -15.73 -1.58 5.29
C VAL A 41 -16.10 -0.85 6.57
N ASP A 42 -16.05 -1.55 7.71
CA ASP A 42 -16.45 -1.01 9.00
C ASP A 42 -15.40 -0.11 9.64
N GLY A 43 -14.13 -0.26 9.28
CA GLY A 43 -13.06 0.51 9.89
C GLY A 43 -11.68 0.29 9.29
N LEU A 44 -10.70 0.90 9.98
CA LEU A 44 -9.31 0.96 9.54
C LEU A 44 -8.35 0.26 10.53
N LEU A 45 -7.58 -0.74 10.07
CA LEU A 45 -6.50 -1.41 10.81
C LEU A 45 -5.12 -0.97 10.33
N GLY A 46 -4.50 0.00 11.01
CA GLY A 46 -3.19 0.49 10.61
C GLY A 46 -2.04 -0.52 10.85
N LEU A 47 -1.33 -0.88 9.78
CA LEU A 47 -0.17 -1.79 9.82
C LEU A 47 1.19 -1.09 9.91
N GLY A 48 1.18 0.21 10.23
CA GLY A 48 2.37 1.02 10.45
C GLY A 48 2.95 0.88 11.86
N PHE A 49 3.86 1.79 12.19
CA PHE A 49 4.49 1.86 13.50
C PHE A 49 3.61 2.65 14.49
N SER A 50 3.56 2.22 15.74
CA SER A 50 2.79 2.87 16.82
C SER A 50 3.29 4.29 17.11
N ALA A 51 4.55 4.60 16.79
CA ALA A 51 5.10 5.96 16.91
C ALA A 51 4.36 6.98 16.03
N LEU A 52 3.71 6.55 14.93
CA LEU A 52 2.84 7.40 14.12
C LEU A 52 1.40 7.48 14.61
N SER A 53 0.98 6.61 15.52
CA SER A 53 -0.42 6.58 15.90
C SER A 53 -0.80 7.79 16.74
N TRP A 54 -1.86 8.48 16.31
CA TRP A 54 -2.45 9.56 17.11
C TRP A 54 -2.98 9.01 18.44
N ALA A 55 -3.70 7.86 18.42
CA ALA A 55 -4.21 7.25 19.64
C ALA A 55 -3.09 6.96 20.63
N ASN A 56 -1.98 6.39 20.16
CA ASN A 56 -0.82 6.10 21.00
C ASN A 56 -0.13 7.37 21.54
N SER A 57 -0.28 8.52 20.87
CA SER A 57 0.23 9.82 21.37
C SER A 57 -0.69 10.50 22.40
N LYS A 58 -1.95 10.09 22.47
CA LYS A 58 -2.97 10.63 23.38
C LYS A 58 -3.24 9.74 24.59
N VAL A 59 -2.78 8.50 24.52
CA VAL A 59 -2.62 7.61 25.67
C VAL A 59 -1.77 8.32 26.73
N SER A 60 -2.38 8.72 27.84
CA SER A 60 -1.66 9.13 29.04
C SER A 60 -0.99 7.92 29.69
N GLY A 61 -0.09 8.12 30.65
CA GLY A 61 0.68 7.04 31.31
C GLY A 61 -0.14 5.91 31.97
N SER A 62 -1.48 5.97 31.96
CA SER A 62 -2.37 4.94 32.49
C SER A 62 -2.82 3.88 31.48
N LEU A 63 -2.77 4.10 30.16
CA LEU A 63 -3.05 3.02 29.19
C LEU A 63 -1.77 2.26 28.86
N LYS A 64 -1.83 0.93 28.95
CA LYS A 64 -0.71 0.02 28.71
C LYS A 64 -1.00 -0.78 27.45
N GLY A 65 -0.28 -0.50 26.36
CA GLY A 65 -0.43 -1.20 25.10
C GLY A 65 0.11 -0.39 23.92
N LYS A 66 0.10 -1.00 22.74
CA LYS A 66 0.49 -0.36 21.47
C LYS A 66 -0.67 -0.36 20.50
N SER A 67 -0.76 0.65 19.64
CA SER A 67 -1.80 0.72 18.62
C SER A 67 -1.52 -0.12 17.36
N SER A 68 -0.26 -0.42 17.07
CA SER A 68 0.07 -1.44 16.05
C SER A 68 -0.19 -2.81 16.63
N PHE A 69 -1.02 -3.62 15.95
CA PHE A 69 -1.32 -4.98 16.36
C PHE A 69 -0.05 -5.83 16.51
N ILE A 70 0.87 -5.72 15.55
CA ILE A 70 2.09 -6.52 15.50
C ILE A 70 3.02 -6.15 16.64
N GLU A 71 3.21 -4.85 16.88
CA GLU A 71 4.05 -4.43 18.00
C GLU A 71 3.42 -4.76 19.36
N ASN A 72 2.09 -4.68 19.49
CA ASN A 72 1.41 -5.00 20.75
C ASN A 72 1.58 -6.48 21.08
N VAL A 73 1.30 -7.38 20.12
CA VAL A 73 1.55 -8.83 20.26
C VAL A 73 3.02 -9.10 20.56
N ASN A 74 3.95 -8.45 19.84
CA ASN A 74 5.38 -8.64 20.08
C ASN A 74 5.83 -8.23 21.48
N SER A 75 5.19 -7.19 22.06
CA SER A 75 5.49 -6.70 23.40
C SER A 75 4.90 -7.53 24.54
N ASN A 76 4.03 -8.51 24.22
CA ASN A 76 3.33 -9.32 25.21
C ASN A 76 3.68 -10.81 25.08
N PRO A 77 4.81 -11.27 25.67
CA PRO A 77 5.33 -12.61 25.47
C PRO A 77 4.39 -13.72 25.99
N SER A 78 3.50 -13.42 26.94
CA SER A 78 2.57 -14.40 27.52
C SER A 78 1.45 -14.83 26.57
N VAL A 79 1.18 -14.05 25.52
CA VAL A 79 0.12 -14.31 24.52
C VAL A 79 0.65 -14.40 23.11
N ARG A 80 1.94 -14.14 22.92
CA ARG A 80 2.63 -14.23 21.64
C ARG A 80 2.81 -15.70 21.26
N PRO A 81 2.34 -16.14 20.07
CA PRO A 81 2.60 -17.50 19.59
C PRO A 81 4.11 -17.81 19.57
N ALA A 82 4.50 -19.04 19.87
CA ALA A 82 5.92 -19.43 20.04
C ALA A 82 6.81 -19.07 18.83
N ASN A 83 6.28 -19.21 17.61
CA ASN A 83 6.99 -18.93 16.36
C ASN A 83 6.66 -17.57 15.75
N PHE A 84 5.98 -16.68 16.50
CA PHE A 84 5.58 -15.38 15.98
C PHE A 84 6.81 -14.52 15.68
N GLN A 85 6.96 -14.14 14.41
CA GLN A 85 7.87 -13.10 13.96
C GLN A 85 7.09 -11.78 13.84
N PRO A 86 7.61 -10.66 14.36
CA PRO A 86 6.96 -9.35 14.28
C PRO A 86 7.04 -8.80 12.84
N ALA A 87 6.25 -9.38 11.96
CA ALA A 87 6.24 -9.12 10.54
C ALA A 87 4.89 -9.52 9.94
N PHE A 88 4.62 -9.02 8.73
CA PHE A 88 3.46 -9.42 7.96
C PHE A 88 3.75 -9.45 6.46
N GLY A 89 3.09 -10.35 5.74
CA GLY A 89 3.14 -10.45 4.29
C GLY A 89 1.80 -10.10 3.66
N LEU A 90 1.86 -9.52 2.47
CA LEU A 90 0.72 -8.97 1.73
C LEU A 90 0.68 -9.55 0.32
N PHE A 91 -0.42 -10.23 0.01
CA PHE A 91 -0.78 -10.63 -1.35
C PHE A 91 -2.04 -9.88 -1.77
N LEU A 92 -2.05 -9.31 -2.97
CA LEU A 92 -3.20 -8.66 -3.58
C LEU A 92 -3.48 -9.31 -4.92
N GLU A 93 -4.70 -9.81 -5.13
CA GLU A 93 -5.06 -10.50 -6.36
C GLU A 93 -5.27 -9.50 -7.52
N HIS A 94 -4.67 -9.79 -8.67
CA HIS A 94 -4.79 -8.98 -9.88
C HIS A 94 -6.14 -9.24 -10.60
N THR A 95 -7.26 -8.81 -10.00
CA THR A 95 -8.64 -8.81 -10.55
C THR A 95 -9.10 -10.09 -11.27
N LYS A 96 -10.10 -10.76 -10.68
CA LYS A 96 -11.02 -11.77 -11.23
C LYS A 96 -10.63 -12.34 -12.60
N SER A 97 -10.28 -13.62 -12.58
CA SER A 97 -10.31 -14.48 -13.76
C SER A 97 -11.43 -14.09 -14.74
N SER A 98 -11.09 -13.99 -16.02
CA SER A 98 -12.06 -13.84 -17.12
C SER A 98 -12.95 -15.07 -17.29
N ASP A 99 -12.72 -16.14 -16.54
CA ASP A 99 -13.58 -17.31 -16.47
C ASP A 99 -14.74 -17.06 -15.49
N PRO A 100 -15.99 -16.97 -15.97
CA PRO A 100 -17.17 -16.80 -15.12
C PRO A 100 -17.42 -17.99 -14.17
N ASN A 101 -16.71 -19.11 -14.31
CA ASN A 101 -16.77 -20.27 -13.41
C ASN A 101 -15.62 -20.32 -12.39
N LEU A 102 -14.59 -19.48 -12.53
CA LEU A 102 -13.53 -19.33 -11.53
C LEU A 102 -13.99 -18.35 -10.44
N VAL A 103 -14.65 -18.90 -9.43
CA VAL A 103 -14.75 -18.23 -8.13
C VAL A 103 -13.39 -18.31 -7.44
N THR A 104 -12.41 -17.49 -7.82
CA THR A 104 -11.29 -17.22 -6.91
C THR A 104 -11.81 -16.27 -5.84
N SER A 105 -12.12 -16.84 -4.67
CA SER A 105 -12.96 -16.23 -3.65
C SER A 105 -12.27 -15.21 -2.74
N ASN A 106 -10.98 -14.92 -2.90
CA ASN A 106 -10.21 -14.36 -1.77
C ASN A 106 -9.57 -12.99 -1.98
N GLY A 107 -9.31 -12.53 -3.22
CA GLY A 107 -8.89 -11.17 -3.61
C GLY A 107 -7.65 -10.56 -2.95
N GLY A 108 -7.13 -11.14 -1.87
CA GLY A 108 -5.89 -10.82 -1.20
C GLY A 108 -5.68 -11.70 0.03
N GLU A 109 -4.50 -11.61 0.63
CA GLU A 109 -4.14 -12.33 1.85
C GLU A 109 -3.22 -11.48 2.72
N LEU A 110 -3.48 -11.46 4.03
CA LEU A 110 -2.63 -10.85 5.05
C LEU A 110 -2.05 -11.97 5.94
N ALA A 111 -0.76 -12.27 5.77
CA ALA A 111 -0.05 -13.27 6.56
C ALA A 111 0.65 -12.59 7.74
N ILE A 112 0.09 -12.68 8.96
CA ILE A 112 0.66 -12.05 10.17
C ILE A 112 1.53 -13.06 10.94
N GLY A 113 2.67 -12.61 11.45
CA GLY A 113 3.51 -13.43 12.33
C GLY A 113 4.65 -14.16 11.65
N SER A 114 4.94 -13.84 10.38
CA SER A 114 5.97 -14.49 9.56
C SER A 114 6.84 -13.43 8.87
N ASN A 115 8.16 -13.51 9.05
CA ASN A 115 9.13 -12.64 8.37
C ASN A 115 9.40 -13.05 6.91
N VAL A 116 8.68 -14.06 6.41
CA VAL A 116 8.64 -14.43 4.99
C VAL A 116 7.21 -14.41 4.44
N GLY A 117 6.23 -13.98 5.23
CA GLY A 117 4.82 -14.02 4.83
C GLY A 117 4.33 -15.45 4.55
N ASN A 118 3.60 -15.63 3.44
CA ASN A 118 3.15 -16.90 2.90
C ASN A 118 3.93 -17.25 1.62
N PRO A 119 4.88 -18.21 1.68
CA PRO A 119 5.68 -18.63 0.53
C PRO A 119 4.88 -19.21 -0.65
N ALA A 120 3.62 -19.59 -0.47
CA ALA A 120 2.77 -20.06 -1.56
C ALA A 120 2.26 -18.93 -2.46
N ARG A 121 2.48 -17.66 -2.09
CA ARG A 121 1.99 -16.47 -2.81
C ARG A 121 3.06 -15.75 -3.61
N TYR A 122 4.29 -16.26 -3.65
CA TYR A 122 5.35 -15.67 -4.45
C TYR A 122 6.36 -16.70 -4.98
N ALA A 123 7.02 -16.35 -6.07
CA ALA A 123 8.12 -17.11 -6.64
C ALA A 123 9.47 -16.41 -6.41
N GLY A 124 10.53 -17.22 -6.32
CA GLY A 124 11.89 -16.73 -6.12
C GLY A 124 12.19 -16.34 -4.67
N GLN A 125 13.15 -15.44 -4.48
CA GLN A 125 13.59 -14.98 -3.17
C GLN A 125 13.09 -13.57 -2.88
N LEU A 126 12.84 -13.28 -1.60
CA LEU A 126 12.54 -11.93 -1.14
C LEU A 126 13.79 -11.06 -1.22
N ASN A 127 13.70 -9.97 -1.97
CA ASN A 127 14.73 -8.95 -2.07
C ASN A 127 14.45 -7.85 -1.05
N TRP A 128 15.34 -7.69 -0.09
CA TRP A 128 15.14 -6.81 1.07
C TRP A 128 15.67 -5.40 0.83
N ALA A 129 14.85 -4.42 1.18
CA ALA A 129 15.19 -3.01 1.29
C ALA A 129 15.08 -2.55 2.74
N SER A 130 16.14 -1.94 3.26
CA SER A 130 16.14 -1.40 4.63
C SER A 130 15.21 -0.20 4.75
N VAL A 131 14.46 -0.15 5.84
CA VAL A 131 13.65 1.01 6.21
C VAL A 131 14.46 1.86 7.21
N PRO A 132 14.70 3.15 6.94
CA PRO A 132 15.34 4.03 7.90
C PRO A 132 14.60 3.99 9.23
N ASN A 133 15.34 3.91 10.35
CA ASN A 133 14.79 3.79 11.70
C ASN A 133 14.16 5.11 12.22
N THR A 134 13.29 5.73 11.42
CA THR A 134 12.41 6.81 11.82
C THR A 134 11.19 6.28 12.56
N ASN A 135 10.90 4.97 12.44
CA ASN A 135 9.68 4.32 12.93
C ASN A 135 8.41 5.08 12.54
N ALA A 136 8.46 5.74 11.38
CA ALA A 136 7.36 6.51 10.86
C ALA A 136 6.60 5.66 9.84
N TRP A 137 7.20 5.44 8.68
CA TRP A 137 6.56 4.82 7.54
C TRP A 137 7.35 3.60 7.08
N TRP A 138 6.70 2.71 6.32
CA TRP A 138 7.39 1.68 5.54
C TRP A 138 8.05 2.34 4.31
N ILE A 139 9.04 3.19 4.57
CA ILE A 139 9.73 4.00 3.59
C ILE A 139 11.07 3.36 3.21
N ILE A 140 11.34 3.26 1.92
CA ILE A 140 12.55 2.65 1.37
C ILE A 140 13.25 3.63 0.43
N SER A 141 14.56 3.44 0.25
CA SER A 141 15.32 4.18 -0.77
C SER A 141 15.00 3.65 -2.16
N LEU A 142 14.87 4.57 -3.11
CA LEU A 142 14.60 4.28 -4.50
C LEU A 142 15.79 4.77 -5.34
N ASN A 143 16.41 3.88 -6.09
CA ASN A 143 17.65 4.16 -6.81
C ASN A 143 17.41 4.77 -8.20
N GLY A 144 16.23 4.51 -8.78
CA GLY A 144 15.81 5.14 -10.02
C GLY A 144 14.42 4.68 -10.47
N VAL A 145 13.80 5.52 -11.29
CA VAL A 145 12.61 5.17 -12.07
C VAL A 145 12.90 5.45 -13.53
N SER A 146 12.69 4.46 -14.37
CA SER A 146 12.78 4.61 -15.82
C SER A 146 11.55 4.01 -16.47
N TRP A 147 11.33 4.35 -17.74
CA TRP A 147 10.27 3.76 -18.51
C TRP A 147 10.70 3.55 -19.96
N SER A 148 10.28 2.43 -20.56
CA SER A 148 10.38 2.23 -21.99
C SER A 148 9.12 2.78 -22.67
N PRO A 149 9.24 3.68 -23.67
CA PRO A 149 8.08 4.19 -24.37
C PRO A 149 7.40 3.12 -25.23
N ARG A 150 6.28 3.52 -25.86
CA ARG A 150 5.63 2.74 -26.92
C ARG A 150 6.66 2.33 -28.00
N SER A 151 6.45 1.17 -28.60
CA SER A 151 7.35 0.49 -29.55
C SER A 151 8.15 1.45 -30.44
N GLY A 152 9.48 1.37 -30.39
CA GLY A 152 10.39 2.10 -31.28
C GLY A 152 11.15 3.27 -30.67
N GLN A 153 10.99 3.56 -29.37
CA GLN A 153 11.81 4.55 -28.65
C GLN A 153 12.62 3.89 -27.51
N GLY A 154 13.83 4.41 -27.26
CA GLY A 154 14.70 3.92 -26.19
C GLY A 154 14.18 4.23 -24.79
N ALA A 155 14.59 3.44 -23.78
CA ALA A 155 14.22 3.67 -22.39
C ALA A 155 14.63 5.09 -21.94
N SER A 156 13.70 5.79 -21.30
CA SER A 156 13.87 7.13 -20.77
C SER A 156 13.95 7.09 -19.25
N THR A 157 15.06 7.59 -18.70
CA THR A 157 15.22 7.74 -17.24
C THR A 157 14.43 8.96 -16.77
N LEU A 158 13.46 8.75 -15.89
CA LEU A 158 12.65 9.84 -15.29
C LEU A 158 13.33 10.38 -14.04
N VAL A 159 13.87 9.46 -13.25
CA VAL A 159 14.48 9.72 -11.97
C VAL A 159 15.75 8.88 -11.89
N SER A 160 16.88 9.52 -11.61
CA SER A 160 18.13 8.85 -11.32
C SER A 160 18.88 9.54 -10.19
N GLY A 161 19.62 8.74 -9.43
CA GLY A 161 20.50 9.21 -8.37
C GLY A 161 19.93 9.00 -6.97
N SER A 162 20.72 9.44 -5.98
CA SER A 162 20.42 9.25 -4.56
C SER A 162 19.38 10.25 -4.04
N GLY A 163 18.65 9.84 -3.00
CA GLY A 163 17.75 10.72 -2.24
C GLY A 163 16.29 10.64 -2.66
N TYR A 164 15.93 9.74 -3.58
CA TYR A 164 14.55 9.36 -3.82
C TYR A 164 14.11 8.29 -2.82
N THR A 165 12.87 8.41 -2.37
CA THR A 165 12.27 7.46 -1.44
C THR A 165 10.91 7.01 -1.91
N ALA A 166 10.49 5.83 -1.47
CA ALA A 166 9.14 5.31 -1.70
C ALA A 166 8.53 4.87 -0.38
N ILE A 167 7.31 5.31 -0.11
CA ILE A 167 6.45 4.68 0.90
C ILE A 167 5.79 3.48 0.24
N VAL A 168 5.87 2.32 0.87
CA VAL A 168 5.22 1.09 0.42
C VAL A 168 3.90 0.96 1.17
N ASP A 169 2.79 1.27 0.52
CA ASP A 169 1.49 1.39 1.18
C ASP A 169 0.41 0.72 0.34
N SER A 170 -0.22 -0.33 0.90
CA SER A 170 -1.38 -0.99 0.29
C SER A 170 -2.62 -0.12 0.30
N GLY A 171 -2.60 0.95 1.09
CA GLY A 171 -3.56 2.01 1.02
C GLY A 171 -4.61 2.06 2.13
N GLY A 172 -5.32 3.18 2.05
CA GLY A 172 -6.54 3.63 2.73
C GLY A 172 -7.04 4.84 1.92
N LEU A 173 -8.36 5.06 1.84
CA LEU A 173 -8.91 6.08 0.93
C LEU A 173 -8.35 7.49 1.23
N GLY A 174 -7.58 8.03 0.28
CA GLY A 174 -7.32 9.46 0.15
C GLY A 174 -6.13 10.05 0.89
N GLY A 175 -5.17 10.61 0.14
CA GLY A 175 -4.18 11.60 0.58
C GLY A 175 -4.55 13.01 0.09
N GLY A 176 -4.21 14.03 0.88
CA GLY A 176 -4.64 15.41 0.74
C GLY A 176 -4.35 16.18 2.02
N GLY A 177 -3.08 16.52 2.24
CA GLY A 177 -2.59 17.26 3.41
C GLY A 177 -1.36 16.63 4.08
N ILE A 178 -0.19 17.19 3.78
CA ILE A 178 1.03 17.29 4.60
C ILE A 178 1.25 16.13 5.61
N PHE A 179 1.94 15.07 5.20
CA PHE A 179 2.43 13.97 6.06
C PHE A 179 1.41 13.43 7.11
N GLY A 180 0.16 13.24 6.69
CA GLY A 180 -0.88 12.64 7.53
C GLY A 180 -0.68 11.13 7.75
N ARG A 181 0.00 10.79 8.84
CA ARG A 181 0.04 9.49 9.57
C ARG A 181 -1.06 8.48 9.20
N VAL A 182 -0.78 7.50 8.33
CA VAL A 182 -1.66 6.34 8.08
C VAL A 182 -0.82 5.15 7.62
N GLY A 183 -0.69 4.11 8.45
CA GLY A 183 -0.35 2.77 7.94
C GLY A 183 -1.61 2.16 7.33
N GLY A 184 -1.49 1.52 6.17
CA GLY A 184 -2.60 0.98 5.38
C GLY A 184 -3.46 -0.08 6.07
N VAL A 185 -4.63 -0.35 5.45
CA VAL A 185 -5.69 -1.26 5.92
C VAL A 185 -6.28 -2.10 4.80
N PHE A 186 -6.55 -3.37 5.10
CA PHE A 186 -7.47 -4.26 4.39
C PHE A 186 -8.94 -4.05 4.78
N GLY A 187 -9.80 -3.82 3.81
CA GLY A 187 -11.24 -4.06 3.90
C GLY A 187 -11.65 -5.08 2.84
N TYR A 188 -11.58 -6.36 3.15
CA TYR A 188 -12.02 -7.41 2.23
C TYR A 188 -13.52 -7.68 2.44
N GLY A 189 -14.36 -6.92 1.74
CA GLY A 189 -15.79 -7.17 1.62
C GLY A 189 -16.12 -7.49 0.17
N GLY A 190 -16.26 -8.77 -0.15
CA GLY A 190 -16.64 -9.23 -1.48
C GLY A 190 -17.99 -8.66 -1.95
N ARG A 191 -18.05 -8.43 -3.26
CA ARG A 191 -19.19 -8.02 -4.11
C ARG A 191 -19.44 -6.50 -4.19
N ASN A 192 -19.26 -5.98 -5.41
CA ASN A 192 -19.63 -4.62 -5.87
C ASN A 192 -19.01 -3.44 -5.10
N THR A 193 -17.69 -3.26 -5.20
CA THR A 193 -17.09 -1.97 -4.80
C THR A 193 -17.01 -1.04 -6.01
N ASP A 194 -17.86 -0.03 -6.02
CA ASP A 194 -17.67 1.18 -6.82
C ASP A 194 -16.38 1.86 -6.35
N PHE A 195 -15.33 1.82 -7.17
CA PHE A 195 -13.99 2.37 -6.87
C PHE A 195 -13.93 3.91 -6.99
N GLY A 196 -15.07 4.59 -7.09
CA GLY A 196 -15.20 6.01 -7.48
C GLY A 196 -14.56 7.04 -6.55
N SER A 197 -14.14 6.67 -5.34
CA SER A 197 -13.44 7.55 -4.39
C SER A 197 -12.14 6.93 -3.83
N ALA A 198 -11.68 5.80 -4.39
CA ALA A 198 -10.62 4.97 -3.83
C ALA A 198 -9.21 5.12 -4.41
N ALA A 199 -9.04 5.99 -5.40
CA ALA A 199 -7.76 6.12 -6.10
C ALA A 199 -6.57 6.51 -5.20
N GLY A 200 -6.80 7.18 -4.06
CA GLY A 200 -5.79 7.93 -3.29
C GLY A 200 -4.56 7.15 -2.77
N THR A 201 -4.57 5.82 -2.83
CA THR A 201 -3.40 4.94 -2.53
C THR A 201 -3.38 3.63 -3.32
N SER A 202 -4.42 3.31 -4.11
CA SER A 202 -4.38 2.17 -5.04
C SER A 202 -3.44 2.44 -6.24
N LEU A 203 -3.27 3.71 -6.61
CA LEU A 203 -2.37 4.15 -7.69
C LEU A 203 -0.97 4.49 -7.17
N ILE A 204 -0.01 4.68 -8.07
CA ILE A 204 1.33 5.16 -7.73
C ILE A 204 1.30 6.68 -7.58
N THR A 205 1.62 7.19 -6.40
CA THR A 205 1.70 8.64 -6.16
C THR A 205 3.09 9.16 -6.48
N VAL A 206 3.16 10.25 -7.23
CA VAL A 206 4.40 10.96 -7.59
C VAL A 206 4.18 12.49 -7.61
N ASP A 207 5.24 13.25 -7.86
CA ASP A 207 5.14 14.69 -8.09
C ASP A 207 4.40 15.01 -9.41
N LEU A 208 3.84 16.22 -9.50
CA LEU A 208 3.02 16.63 -10.63
C LEU A 208 3.72 16.51 -11.98
N LYS A 209 5.00 16.89 -12.05
CA LYS A 209 5.77 16.84 -13.30
C LYS A 209 5.94 15.40 -13.76
N THR A 210 6.35 14.52 -12.84
CA THR A 210 6.51 13.08 -13.12
C THR A 210 5.17 12.44 -13.52
N ALA A 211 4.09 12.71 -12.80
CA ALA A 211 2.74 12.19 -13.13
C ALA A 211 2.30 12.61 -14.54
N GLN A 212 2.43 13.90 -14.88
CA GLN A 212 2.07 14.40 -16.19
C GLN A 212 2.90 13.75 -17.31
N THR A 213 4.22 13.64 -17.14
CA THR A 213 5.10 12.99 -18.13
C THR A 213 4.67 11.54 -18.39
N LEU A 214 4.47 10.75 -17.33
CA LEU A 214 4.11 9.35 -17.43
C LEU A 214 2.70 9.13 -17.98
N ASN A 215 1.72 9.86 -17.46
CA ASN A 215 0.33 9.72 -17.90
C ASN A 215 0.13 10.17 -19.36
N ASN A 216 0.77 11.26 -19.78
CA ASN A 216 0.72 11.71 -21.18
C ASN A 216 1.28 10.64 -22.13
N ALA A 217 2.37 9.98 -21.74
CA ALA A 217 2.96 8.90 -22.52
C ALA A 217 2.05 7.67 -22.66
N LEU A 218 1.21 7.42 -21.66
CA LEU A 218 0.20 6.37 -21.69
C LEU A 218 -1.03 6.74 -22.53
N GLY A 219 -1.14 7.98 -22.99
CA GLY A 219 -2.33 8.50 -23.68
C GLY A 219 -3.49 8.78 -22.72
N ALA A 220 -3.18 9.07 -21.46
CA ALA A 220 -4.18 9.42 -20.46
C ALA A 220 -4.82 10.79 -20.75
N TYR A 221 -6.05 10.97 -20.29
CA TYR A 221 -6.82 12.20 -20.38
C TYR A 221 -7.25 12.68 -19.00
N GLY A 222 -7.50 13.98 -18.86
CA GLY A 222 -7.97 14.57 -17.60
C GLY A 222 -9.39 14.11 -17.27
N THR A 223 -9.63 13.72 -16.02
CA THR A 223 -10.96 13.30 -15.54
C THR A 223 -11.83 14.46 -15.05
N GLY A 224 -11.25 15.67 -14.94
CA GLY A 224 -11.86 16.80 -14.24
C GLY A 224 -11.64 16.79 -12.72
N ILE A 225 -11.14 15.67 -12.15
CA ILE A 225 -10.74 15.59 -10.75
C ILE A 225 -9.26 15.97 -10.63
N PRO A 226 -8.89 16.99 -9.82
CA PRO A 226 -7.49 17.38 -9.65
C PRO A 226 -6.62 16.21 -9.17
N GLY A 227 -5.50 15.98 -9.85
CA GLY A 227 -4.53 14.93 -9.50
C GLY A 227 -4.90 13.52 -9.98
N LEU A 228 -6.00 13.35 -10.72
CA LEU A 228 -6.43 12.06 -11.28
C LEU A 228 -6.64 12.13 -12.81
N TRP A 229 -6.15 11.10 -13.48
CA TRP A 229 -6.25 10.92 -14.92
C TRP A 229 -6.95 9.59 -15.25
N GLY A 230 -7.59 9.56 -16.41
CA GLY A 230 -8.21 8.37 -16.99
C GLY A 230 -7.43 7.90 -18.21
N VAL A 231 -7.53 6.62 -18.54
CA VAL A 231 -6.93 6.02 -19.74
C VAL A 231 -7.84 4.92 -20.25
N ASN A 232 -7.77 4.62 -21.55
CA ASN A 232 -8.47 3.47 -22.10
C ASN A 232 -7.81 2.16 -21.61
N CYS A 233 -8.59 1.28 -20.98
CA CYS A 233 -8.08 0.03 -20.40
C CYS A 233 -7.39 -0.88 -21.41
N GLN A 234 -7.96 -1.02 -22.62
CA GLN A 234 -7.38 -1.88 -23.66
C GLN A 234 -6.07 -1.30 -24.21
N GLN A 235 -6.04 0.03 -24.38
CA GLN A 235 -4.87 0.74 -24.87
C GLN A 235 -3.66 0.58 -23.94
N ILE A 236 -3.85 0.71 -22.63
CA ILE A 236 -2.76 0.52 -21.67
C ILE A 236 -2.37 -0.95 -21.55
N ALA A 237 -3.34 -1.87 -21.49
CA ALA A 237 -3.09 -3.32 -21.40
C ALA A 237 -2.27 -3.86 -22.56
N GLN A 238 -2.50 -3.35 -23.78
CA GLN A 238 -1.80 -3.75 -25.01
C GLN A 238 -0.56 -2.91 -25.29
N SER A 239 -0.26 -1.91 -24.45
CA SER A 239 0.91 -1.07 -24.66
C SER A 239 2.21 -1.83 -24.38
N SER A 240 3.25 -1.54 -25.15
CA SER A 240 4.60 -2.04 -24.90
C SER A 240 5.34 -1.23 -23.81
N VAL A 241 4.62 -0.41 -23.05
CA VAL A 241 5.22 0.41 -22.00
C VAL A 241 5.61 -0.49 -20.84
N VAL A 242 6.82 -0.29 -20.34
CA VAL A 242 7.31 -0.93 -19.12
C VAL A 242 7.86 0.17 -18.22
N ILE A 243 7.36 0.22 -16.98
CA ILE A 243 7.86 1.12 -15.93
C ILE A 243 8.78 0.32 -15.03
N HIS A 244 10.00 0.79 -14.83
CA HIS A 244 11.03 0.13 -14.06
C HIS A 244 11.27 0.89 -12.76
N PHE A 245 11.05 0.23 -11.62
CA PHE A 245 11.46 0.72 -10.30
C PHE A 245 12.73 0.00 -9.88
N ASN A 246 13.82 0.74 -9.66
CA ASN A 246 15.05 0.18 -9.11
C ASN A 246 15.08 0.38 -7.58
N ILE A 247 15.06 -0.71 -6.83
CA ILE A 247 15.07 -0.73 -5.37
C ILE A 247 16.22 -1.62 -4.92
N ASN A 248 17.20 -1.02 -4.24
CA ASN A 248 18.41 -1.69 -3.77
C ASN A 248 19.17 -2.43 -4.90
N GLY A 249 19.23 -1.82 -6.09
CA GLY A 249 19.87 -2.41 -7.27
C GLY A 249 19.05 -3.47 -8.00
N VAL A 250 17.92 -3.92 -7.44
CA VAL A 250 16.99 -4.87 -8.08
C VAL A 250 15.96 -4.11 -8.91
N ASP A 251 15.70 -4.57 -10.13
CA ASP A 251 14.74 -3.98 -11.04
C ASP A 251 13.35 -4.65 -10.93
N TYR A 252 12.31 -3.82 -10.82
CA TYR A 252 10.91 -4.23 -10.67
C TYR A 252 10.07 -3.66 -11.83
N PRO A 253 9.98 -4.36 -12.96
CA PRO A 253 9.20 -3.90 -14.12
C PRO A 253 7.69 -4.04 -13.92
N LEU A 254 6.92 -3.03 -14.31
CA LEU A 254 5.47 -3.05 -14.47
C LEU A 254 5.14 -2.86 -15.96
N THR A 255 4.56 -3.87 -16.57
CA THR A 255 4.12 -3.86 -17.98
C THR A 255 2.78 -3.15 -18.12
N GLY A 256 2.38 -2.80 -19.35
CA GLY A 256 1.07 -2.23 -19.64
C GLY A 256 -0.10 -3.00 -19.01
N ALA A 257 -0.05 -4.34 -18.98
CA ALA A 257 -1.06 -5.19 -18.35
C ALA A 257 -1.12 -5.03 -16.82
N ASP A 258 0.02 -4.80 -16.17
CA ASP A 258 0.10 -4.61 -14.71
C ASP A 258 -0.41 -3.22 -14.27
N LEU A 259 -0.51 -2.26 -15.21
CA LEU A 259 -0.91 -0.88 -14.95
C LEU A 259 -2.43 -0.65 -15.07
N VAL A 260 -3.20 -1.68 -15.44
CA VAL A 260 -4.64 -1.59 -15.68
C VAL A 260 -5.40 -1.47 -14.37
N VAL A 261 -6.07 -0.34 -14.14
CA VAL A 261 -6.90 -0.10 -12.94
C VAL A 261 -8.32 0.31 -13.37
N PRO A 262 -9.28 -0.63 -13.49
CA PRO A 262 -10.65 -0.31 -13.93
C PRO A 262 -11.33 0.67 -12.97
N THR A 263 -12.08 1.66 -13.50
CA THR A 263 -12.79 2.64 -12.65
C THR A 263 -14.05 2.04 -12.03
N TYR A 264 -14.82 1.28 -12.80
CA TYR A 264 -16.03 0.60 -12.37
C TYR A 264 -16.21 -0.70 -13.16
N ALA A 265 -16.81 -1.71 -12.53
CA ALA A 265 -17.19 -2.94 -13.24
C ALA A 265 -18.16 -2.66 -14.43
N THR A 266 -18.89 -1.54 -14.36
CA THR A 266 -19.87 -1.11 -15.36
C THR A 266 -19.26 -0.29 -16.51
N GLN A 267 -17.99 0.13 -16.40
CA GLN A 267 -17.28 0.89 -17.43
C GLN A 267 -15.94 0.21 -17.79
N PRO A 268 -15.97 -0.98 -18.42
CA PRO A 268 -14.78 -1.81 -18.62
C PRO A 268 -13.73 -1.19 -19.57
N SER A 269 -14.09 -0.15 -20.32
CA SER A 269 -13.17 0.56 -21.21
C SER A 269 -12.42 1.71 -20.53
N VAL A 270 -12.85 2.14 -19.35
CA VAL A 270 -12.29 3.30 -18.64
C VAL A 270 -11.49 2.83 -17.42
N CYS A 271 -10.20 3.15 -17.42
CA CYS A 271 -9.29 2.86 -16.33
C CYS A 271 -8.78 4.17 -15.73
N TYR A 272 -8.42 4.15 -14.45
CA TYR A 272 -7.54 5.17 -13.91
C TYR A 272 -6.17 5.04 -14.56
N ALA A 273 -5.53 6.17 -14.86
CA ALA A 273 -4.11 6.16 -15.17
C ALA A 273 -3.34 5.78 -13.89
N PRO A 274 -2.23 5.03 -14.00
CA PRO A 274 -1.56 4.43 -12.85
C PRO A 274 -0.82 5.44 -11.96
N PHE A 275 -0.62 6.69 -12.42
CA PHE A 275 0.09 7.72 -11.67
C PHE A 275 -0.86 8.83 -11.22
N GLN A 276 -0.79 9.20 -9.95
CA GLN A 276 -1.58 10.27 -9.35
C GLN A 276 -0.71 11.28 -8.60
N VAL A 277 -1.33 12.40 -8.23
CA VAL A 277 -0.70 13.44 -7.41
C VAL A 277 -1.53 13.66 -6.15
N LEU A 278 -0.85 13.80 -5.01
CA LEU A 278 -1.49 14.23 -3.77
C LEU A 278 -1.56 15.75 -3.72
N ASN A 279 -2.78 16.28 -3.75
CA ASN A 279 -3.00 17.73 -3.71
C ASN A 279 -2.48 18.33 -2.38
N GLY A 280 -1.68 19.39 -2.48
CA GLY A 280 -1.09 20.08 -1.33
C GLY A 280 0.04 19.33 -0.61
N ALA A 281 0.54 18.22 -1.16
CA ALA A 281 1.70 17.52 -0.63
C ALA A 281 2.95 17.79 -1.49
N ASP A 282 4.05 18.18 -0.84
CA ASP A 282 5.35 18.16 -1.48
C ASP A 282 5.84 16.72 -1.57
N THR A 283 5.74 16.16 -2.77
CA THR A 283 6.21 14.82 -3.12
C THR A 283 7.52 14.87 -3.89
N THR A 284 8.24 16.00 -3.84
CA THR A 284 9.56 16.12 -4.47
C THR A 284 10.47 15.03 -3.92
N LYS A 285 10.94 14.17 -4.83
CA LYS A 285 11.75 12.97 -4.52
C LYS A 285 11.07 11.89 -3.67
N SER A 286 9.74 11.87 -3.61
CA SER A 286 8.97 10.89 -2.83
C SER A 286 7.91 10.20 -3.70
N PHE A 287 7.85 8.88 -3.61
CA PHE A 287 6.88 8.02 -4.27
C PHE A 287 5.98 7.35 -3.22
N ILE A 288 4.76 6.97 -3.62
CA ILE A 288 3.98 5.95 -2.90
C ILE A 288 3.74 4.80 -3.85
N LEU A 289 4.27 3.63 -3.51
CA LEU A 289 4.05 2.38 -4.25
C LEU A 289 2.77 1.75 -3.73
N GLY A 290 1.68 2.04 -4.44
CA GLY A 290 0.33 1.57 -4.15
C GLY A 290 0.02 0.16 -4.67
N GLU A 291 -1.26 -0.18 -4.68
CA GLU A 291 -1.75 -1.49 -5.16
C GLU A 291 -1.27 -1.85 -6.57
N VAL A 292 -1.12 -0.90 -7.48
CA VAL A 292 -0.56 -1.15 -8.84
C VAL A 292 0.79 -1.87 -8.76
N PHE A 293 1.66 -1.49 -7.83
CA PHE A 293 2.93 -2.18 -7.61
C PHE A 293 2.74 -3.48 -6.81
N LEU A 294 1.93 -3.42 -5.75
CA LEU A 294 1.75 -4.49 -4.77
C LEU A 294 0.91 -5.69 -5.26
N ARG A 295 0.17 -5.54 -6.36
CA ARG A 295 -0.53 -6.64 -7.05
C ARG A 295 0.44 -7.53 -7.83
N LYS A 296 1.51 -6.95 -8.38
CA LYS A 296 2.54 -7.72 -9.09
C LYS A 296 3.59 -8.30 -8.15
N TYR A 297 3.97 -7.51 -7.14
CA TYR A 297 5.03 -7.87 -6.21
C TYR A 297 4.46 -8.13 -4.82
N TYR A 298 4.52 -9.40 -4.41
CA TYR A 298 4.27 -9.79 -3.02
C TYR A 298 5.22 -9.01 -2.11
N SER A 299 4.70 -8.46 -1.02
CA SER A 299 5.50 -7.66 -0.11
C SER A 299 5.48 -8.22 1.31
N VAL A 300 6.64 -8.20 1.98
CA VAL A 300 6.79 -8.56 3.39
C VAL A 300 7.35 -7.38 4.15
N TYR A 301 6.69 -7.03 5.25
CA TYR A 301 7.02 -5.93 6.13
C TYR A 301 7.51 -6.51 7.45
N ASP A 302 8.82 -6.46 7.65
CA ASP A 302 9.49 -7.08 8.80
C ASP A 302 10.03 -6.00 9.73
N TYR A 303 9.50 -5.94 10.96
CA TYR A 303 10.03 -5.01 11.97
C TYR A 303 11.46 -5.39 12.39
N ASN A 304 11.85 -6.66 12.15
CA ASN A 304 13.21 -7.20 12.29
C ASN A 304 13.87 -6.78 13.61
N TYR A 305 13.22 -7.18 14.71
CA TYR A 305 13.72 -6.91 16.05
C TYR A 305 15.00 -7.70 16.30
N GLN A 306 16.08 -7.00 16.60
CA GLN A 306 17.37 -7.56 17.00
C GLN A 306 17.76 -6.96 18.36
N ASN A 307 18.02 -7.82 19.35
CA ASN A 307 18.35 -7.39 20.72
C ASN A 307 17.36 -6.37 21.30
N GLY A 308 16.05 -6.56 21.03
CA GLY A 308 14.99 -5.68 21.51
C GLY A 308 14.79 -4.38 20.71
N LYS A 309 15.62 -4.11 19.69
CA LYS A 309 15.52 -2.92 18.84
C LYS A 309 15.02 -3.29 17.44
N ALA A 310 14.03 -2.55 16.93
CA ALA A 310 13.56 -2.72 15.55
C ALA A 310 14.60 -2.23 14.54
N ASN A 311 14.84 -3.03 13.49
CA ASN A 311 15.68 -2.68 12.34
C ASN A 311 14.89 -2.95 11.05
N PRO A 312 13.81 -2.19 10.81
CA PRO A 312 12.76 -2.57 9.88
C PRO A 312 13.26 -2.69 8.43
N ARG A 313 12.61 -3.56 7.67
CA ARG A 313 12.89 -3.81 6.25
C ARG A 313 11.62 -4.25 5.51
N VAL A 314 11.59 -3.99 4.20
CA VAL A 314 10.54 -4.48 3.30
C VAL A 314 11.15 -5.41 2.27
N GLY A 315 10.55 -6.57 2.06
CA GLY A 315 10.97 -7.58 1.10
C GLY A 315 9.99 -7.68 -0.05
N PHE A 316 10.48 -7.84 -1.28
CA PHE A 316 9.64 -8.02 -2.46
C PHE A 316 10.00 -9.28 -3.25
N ALA A 317 8.99 -9.95 -3.78
CA ALA A 317 9.12 -11.07 -4.71
C ALA A 317 7.96 -11.05 -5.72
N LEU A 318 8.08 -11.76 -6.85
CA LEU A 318 7.01 -11.85 -7.83
C LEU A 318 5.83 -12.64 -7.26
N ALA A 319 4.63 -12.07 -7.26
CA ALA A 319 3.43 -12.75 -6.77
C ALA A 319 2.99 -13.91 -7.70
N VAL A 320 2.41 -14.98 -7.13
CA VAL A 320 1.85 -16.14 -7.86
C VAL A 320 0.50 -16.60 -7.30
#